data_AF-A0A9W7A4A2-F1
#
_entry.id   AF-A0A9W7A4A2-F1
#
_cell.length_a   1.000
_cell.length_b   1.000
_cell.length_c   1.000
_cell.angle_alpha   90.00
_cell.angle_beta   90.00
_cell.angle_gamma   90.00
#
_symmetry.space_group_name_H-M   'P 1'
#
loop_
_entity.id
_entity.type
_entity.pdbx_description
1 polymer ?
#
loop_
_entity_poly.entity_id
_entity_poly.type
_entity_poly.pdbx_seq_one_letter_code
_entity_poly.pdbx_strand_id
1 'polypeptide(L)'
;MDEDNIAKSSSTLAFLGFGVRTSKILFVLFGAGLVYNLLTKKNATEKDAPNWSHVVTSKEQEAELHAFSCNNCGYTIFPARGREGKFFPDNFQCPTCKAPKESFIDVRDEVVEEVGEDEDYEYEDMDDYVGGDEALVDAAVDAAVDAPAAAAAPAAP
;
A
#
# COMPACT_ATOMS: atom_id res chain seq x y z
N MET A 1 -51.33 -38.62 -14.52
CA MET A 1 -50.19 -39.22 -15.24
C MET A 1 -48.94 -38.54 -14.70
N ASP A 2 -48.69 -38.60 -13.39
CA ASP A 2 -48.30 -39.78 -12.55
C ASP A 2 -46.80 -40.01 -12.72
N GLU A 3 -45.99 -39.80 -11.67
CA GLU A 3 -45.42 -40.87 -10.80
C GLU A 3 -44.50 -41.79 -11.64
N ASP A 4 -43.18 -41.77 -11.43
CA ASP A 4 -42.45 -42.65 -10.50
C ASP A 4 -41.02 -42.08 -10.34
N ASN A 5 -40.54 -41.59 -9.18
CA ASN A 5 -40.06 -42.31 -7.99
C ASN A 5 -39.40 -43.69 -8.23
N ILE A 6 -38.22 -43.85 -7.60
CA ILE A 6 -37.49 -45.10 -7.29
C ILE A 6 -36.26 -45.39 -8.17
N ALA A 7 -35.09 -45.02 -7.64
CA ALA A 7 -34.01 -45.99 -7.43
C ALA A 7 -33.08 -45.52 -6.29
N LYS A 8 -33.19 -46.20 -5.16
CA LYS A 8 -32.26 -46.17 -4.02
C LYS A 8 -30.86 -46.62 -4.47
N SER A 9 -29.83 -45.90 -4.05
CA SER A 9 -28.48 -46.42 -3.82
C SER A 9 -27.79 -45.45 -2.87
N SER A 10 -28.05 -45.52 -1.56
CA SER A 10 -27.37 -46.42 -0.62
C SER A 10 -25.85 -46.48 -0.82
N SER A 11 -25.20 -45.32 -0.88
CA SER A 11 -23.76 -45.23 -0.62
C SER A 11 -23.53 -45.26 0.89
N THR A 12 -23.33 -46.48 1.36
CA THR A 12 -22.88 -46.88 2.69
C THR A 12 -21.66 -46.04 3.11
N LEU A 13 -21.86 -45.11 4.04
CA LEU A 13 -20.79 -44.46 4.78
C LEU A 13 -20.09 -45.52 5.64
N ALA A 14 -19.00 -46.07 5.10
CA ALA A 14 -18.04 -46.83 5.88
C ALA A 14 -17.33 -45.86 6.83
N PHE A 15 -17.87 -45.73 8.05
CA PHE A 15 -17.18 -45.17 9.19
C PHE A 15 -16.03 -46.12 9.58
N LEU A 16 -14.93 -46.06 8.85
CA LEU A 16 -13.66 -46.62 9.30
C LEU A 16 -13.09 -45.68 10.36
N GLY A 17 -12.97 -46.23 11.57
CA GLY A 17 -12.62 -45.52 12.78
C GLY A 17 -11.39 -44.65 12.66
N PHE A 18 -11.61 -43.33 12.72
CA PHE A 18 -10.56 -42.37 12.98
C PHE A 18 -10.30 -42.34 14.49
N GLY A 19 -9.42 -43.25 14.91
CA GLY A 19 -8.87 -43.26 16.25
C GLY A 19 -8.19 -41.93 16.58
N VAL A 20 -8.26 -41.58 17.86
CA VAL A 20 -7.71 -40.42 18.60
C VAL A 20 -6.26 -39.99 18.23
N ARG A 21 -5.55 -40.74 17.38
CA ARG A 21 -4.17 -40.49 16.93
C ARG A 21 -4.02 -39.40 15.86
N THR A 22 -5.03 -39.12 15.04
CA THR A 22 -4.95 -38.06 14.01
C THR A 22 -5.07 -36.65 14.60
N SER A 23 -5.60 -36.53 15.82
CA SER A 23 -5.78 -35.26 16.53
C SER A 23 -4.46 -34.61 16.95
N LYS A 24 -3.44 -35.40 17.35
CA LYS A 24 -2.13 -34.84 17.74
C LYS A 24 -1.35 -34.27 16.55
N ILE A 25 -1.43 -34.91 15.38
CA ILE A 25 -0.78 -34.41 14.16
C ILE A 25 -1.44 -33.12 13.72
N LEU A 26 -2.78 -33.05 13.73
CA LEU A 26 -3.50 -31.82 13.45
C LEU A 26 -3.19 -30.72 14.48
N PHE A 27 -3.05 -31.03 15.76
CA PHE A 27 -2.67 -30.04 16.78
C PHE A 27 -1.23 -29.53 16.61
N VAL A 28 -0.30 -30.40 16.21
CA VAL A 28 1.09 -29.99 15.93
C VAL A 28 1.17 -29.17 14.66
N LEU A 29 0.45 -29.54 13.59
CA LEU A 29 0.43 -28.76 12.35
C LEU A 29 -0.29 -27.42 12.53
N PHE A 30 -1.39 -27.40 13.27
CA PHE A 30 -2.11 -26.17 13.59
C PHE A 30 -1.31 -25.28 14.55
N GLY A 31 -0.68 -25.86 15.57
CA GLY A 31 0.22 -25.17 16.49
C GLY A 31 1.47 -24.64 15.81
N ALA A 32 2.11 -25.44 14.94
CA ALA A 32 3.24 -25.02 14.13
C ALA A 32 2.83 -23.95 13.10
N GLY A 33 1.63 -24.03 12.52
CA GLY A 33 1.08 -23.00 11.64
C GLY A 33 0.78 -21.68 12.38
N LEU A 34 0.31 -21.76 13.63
CA LEU A 34 0.09 -20.60 14.49
C LEU A 34 1.41 -19.95 14.91
N VAL A 35 2.40 -20.76 15.30
CA VAL A 35 3.76 -20.29 15.64
C VAL A 35 4.45 -19.75 14.40
N TYR A 36 4.31 -20.39 13.24
CA TYR A 36 4.81 -19.89 11.97
C TYR A 36 4.17 -18.55 11.61
N ASN A 37 2.84 -18.41 11.70
CA ASN A 37 2.16 -17.14 11.45
C ASN A 37 2.60 -16.02 12.43
N LEU A 38 2.78 -16.35 13.71
CA LEU A 38 3.32 -15.43 14.72
C LEU A 38 4.77 -15.01 14.42
N LEU A 39 5.62 -15.93 13.96
CA LEU A 39 7.02 -15.66 13.62
C LEU A 39 7.18 -14.97 12.25
N THR A 40 6.26 -15.20 11.30
CA THR A 40 6.27 -14.58 9.97
C THR A 40 5.47 -13.29 9.90
N LYS A 41 4.92 -12.78 11.01
CA LYS A 41 4.29 -11.46 11.08
C LYS A 41 5.39 -10.40 11.00
N LYS A 42 6.03 -10.31 9.82
CA LYS A 42 6.98 -9.25 9.47
C LYS A 42 6.26 -7.92 9.64
N ASN A 43 6.97 -7.02 10.30
CA ASN A 43 6.48 -5.71 10.71
C ASN A 43 5.93 -4.96 9.50
N ALA A 44 4.80 -4.30 9.73
CA ALA A 44 4.09 -3.50 8.76
C ALA A 44 4.84 -2.20 8.48
N THR A 45 5.90 -2.24 7.68
CA THR A 45 6.56 -1.04 7.15
C THR A 45 6.14 -0.75 5.70
N GLU A 46 5.65 -1.74 4.97
CA GLU A 46 5.18 -1.54 3.58
C GLU A 46 3.80 -0.86 3.48
N LYS A 47 3.00 -0.86 4.56
CA LYS A 47 1.62 -0.34 4.50
C LYS A 47 1.49 1.18 4.54
N ASP A 48 2.57 1.88 4.85
CA ASP A 48 2.57 3.33 5.02
C ASP A 48 3.19 4.07 3.83
N ALA A 49 3.71 3.35 2.83
CA ALA A 49 4.24 3.97 1.62
C ALA A 49 3.11 4.70 0.86
N PRO A 50 3.37 5.94 0.38
CA PRO A 50 2.39 6.66 -0.41
C PRO A 50 2.12 5.93 -1.72
N ASN A 51 0.94 6.16 -2.31
CA ASN A 51 0.66 5.64 -3.63
C ASN A 51 1.37 6.51 -4.68
N TRP A 52 2.58 6.08 -5.05
CA TRP A 52 3.46 6.73 -6.03
C TRP A 52 2.82 6.99 -7.40
N SER A 53 1.70 6.34 -7.74
CA SER A 53 0.95 6.65 -8.97
C SER A 53 0.28 8.04 -8.96
N HIS A 54 0.16 8.68 -7.79
CA HIS A 54 -0.48 10.00 -7.65
C HIS A 54 0.45 11.05 -7.05
N VAL A 55 1.64 10.63 -6.63
CA VAL A 55 2.74 11.53 -6.27
C VAL A 55 3.43 11.93 -7.57
N VAL A 56 3.91 13.17 -7.61
CA VAL A 56 4.66 13.73 -8.73
C VAL A 56 6.14 13.55 -8.40
N THR A 57 6.86 12.81 -9.22
CA THR A 57 8.28 12.54 -9.01
C THR A 57 9.18 13.05 -10.13
N SER A 58 8.61 13.73 -11.13
CA SER A 58 9.37 14.31 -12.24
C SER A 58 8.63 15.48 -12.89
N LYS A 59 9.37 16.33 -13.60
CA LYS A 59 8.81 17.49 -14.31
C LYS A 59 7.79 17.10 -15.40
N GLU A 60 7.97 15.95 -16.04
CA GLU A 60 7.00 15.44 -17.01
C GLU A 60 5.65 15.12 -16.37
N GLN A 61 5.67 14.63 -15.12
CA GLN A 61 4.45 14.33 -14.38
C GLN A 61 3.75 15.60 -13.90
N GLU A 62 4.48 16.70 -13.68
CA GLU A 62 3.89 18.01 -13.37
C GLU A 62 3.07 18.58 -14.53
N ALA A 63 3.50 18.33 -15.76
CA ALA A 63 2.79 18.76 -16.95
C ALA A 63 1.45 18.03 -17.14
N GLU A 64 1.23 16.91 -16.45
CA GLU A 64 -0.06 16.19 -16.42
C GLU A 64 -1.06 16.82 -15.42
N LEU A 65 -0.63 17.74 -14.56
CA LEU A 65 -1.53 18.39 -13.60
C LEU A 65 -2.34 19.49 -14.28
N HIS A 66 -3.59 19.61 -13.84
CA HIS A 66 -4.53 20.63 -14.30
C HIS A 66 -4.97 21.53 -13.15
N ALA A 67 -5.32 22.78 -13.46
CA ALA A 67 -5.90 23.71 -12.49
C ALA A 67 -7.16 24.32 -13.09
N PHE A 68 -8.34 23.88 -12.65
CA PHE A 68 -9.60 24.35 -13.24
C PHE A 68 -10.19 25.48 -12.41
N SER A 69 -10.36 26.66 -13.01
CA SER A 69 -10.99 27.83 -12.39
C SER A 69 -12.40 28.07 -12.91
N CYS A 70 -13.35 28.27 -12.01
CA CYS A 70 -14.74 28.56 -12.33
C CYS A 70 -14.90 30.01 -12.80
N ASN A 71 -15.30 30.23 -14.05
CA ASN A 71 -15.51 31.55 -14.62
C ASN A 71 -16.60 32.37 -13.90
N ASN A 72 -17.59 31.70 -13.29
CA ASN A 72 -18.72 32.37 -12.65
C ASN A 72 -18.41 32.92 -11.24
N CYS A 73 -17.49 32.31 -10.50
CA CYS A 73 -17.24 32.67 -9.10
C CYS A 73 -15.79 32.65 -8.64
N GLY A 74 -14.85 32.23 -9.50
CA GLY A 74 -13.42 32.17 -9.18
C GLY A 74 -12.98 30.99 -8.31
N TYR A 75 -13.84 29.99 -8.08
CA TYR A 75 -13.42 28.76 -7.39
C TYR A 75 -12.45 27.95 -8.26
N THR A 76 -11.25 27.69 -7.75
CA THR A 76 -10.24 26.86 -8.41
C THR A 76 -10.13 25.48 -7.75
N ILE A 77 -10.05 24.44 -8.58
CA ILE A 77 -9.79 23.05 -8.16
C ILE A 77 -8.52 22.53 -8.82
N PHE A 78 -7.72 21.79 -8.05
CA PHE A 78 -6.49 21.13 -8.49
C PHE A 78 -6.68 19.61 -8.37
N PRO A 79 -7.19 18.93 -9.41
CA PRO A 79 -7.36 17.49 -9.38
C PRO A 79 -6.02 16.78 -9.19
N ALA A 80 -6.00 15.72 -8.37
CA ALA A 80 -4.81 14.88 -8.25
C ALA A 80 -4.52 14.16 -9.58
N ARG A 81 -3.22 14.00 -9.88
CA ARG A 81 -2.72 13.35 -11.11
C ARG A 81 -3.38 12.00 -11.35
N GLY A 82 -3.96 11.83 -12.54
CA GLY A 82 -4.64 10.59 -12.95
C GLY A 82 -5.91 10.27 -12.16
N ARG A 83 -6.48 11.26 -11.45
CA ARG A 83 -7.74 11.13 -10.71
C ARG A 83 -8.75 12.23 -11.06
N GLU A 84 -8.59 12.87 -12.21
CA GLU A 84 -9.50 13.88 -12.75
C GLU A 84 -10.91 13.34 -12.84
N GLY A 85 -11.08 12.08 -13.27
CA GLY A 85 -12.41 11.45 -13.30
C GLY A 85 -13.07 11.29 -11.92
N LYS A 86 -12.31 11.28 -10.83
CA LYS A 86 -12.84 11.15 -9.46
C LYS A 86 -13.18 12.51 -8.84
N PHE A 87 -12.32 13.50 -9.06
CA PHE A 87 -12.44 14.82 -8.43
C PHE A 87 -13.11 15.86 -9.33
N PHE A 88 -13.07 15.65 -10.64
CA PHE A 88 -13.62 16.51 -11.69
C PHE A 88 -14.39 15.71 -12.77
N PRO A 89 -15.37 14.88 -12.35
CA PRO A 89 -16.19 14.06 -13.26
C PRO A 89 -17.04 14.93 -14.20
N ASP A 90 -17.62 14.34 -15.24
CA ASP A 90 -18.39 15.11 -16.25
C ASP A 90 -19.63 15.81 -15.68
N ASN A 91 -20.20 15.29 -14.59
CA ASN A 91 -21.31 15.91 -13.87
C ASN A 91 -20.86 16.79 -12.70
N PHE A 92 -19.59 17.21 -12.67
CA PHE A 92 -19.07 18.08 -11.63
C PHE A 92 -19.83 19.41 -11.58
N GLN A 93 -20.10 19.88 -10.38
CA GLN A 93 -20.72 21.18 -10.12
C GLN A 93 -19.84 21.96 -9.16
N CYS A 94 -19.67 23.25 -9.45
CA CYS A 94 -18.95 24.16 -8.60
C CYS A 94 -19.50 24.09 -7.16
N PRO A 95 -18.68 23.78 -6.14
CA PRO A 95 -19.17 23.68 -4.77
C PRO A 95 -19.72 25.02 -4.26
N THR A 96 -19.17 26.13 -4.74
CA THR A 96 -19.52 27.51 -4.34
C THR A 96 -20.80 28.02 -5.02
N CYS A 97 -20.87 28.01 -6.35
CA CYS A 97 -21.97 28.66 -7.09
C CYS A 97 -22.88 27.70 -7.88
N LYS A 98 -22.61 26.39 -7.84
CA LYS A 98 -23.36 25.33 -8.55
C LYS A 98 -23.33 25.42 -10.08
N ALA A 99 -22.47 26.26 -10.66
CA ALA A 99 -22.19 26.24 -12.08
C ALA A 99 -21.69 24.86 -12.53
N PRO A 100 -22.03 24.41 -13.75
CA PRO A 100 -21.62 23.10 -14.23
C PRO A 100 -20.16 23.10 -14.70
N LYS A 101 -19.61 21.90 -14.99
CA LYS A 101 -18.21 21.70 -15.39
C LYS A 101 -17.78 22.56 -16.58
N GLU A 102 -18.68 22.83 -17.51
CA GLU A 102 -18.39 23.63 -18.71
C GLU A 102 -18.09 25.10 -18.41
N SER A 103 -18.41 25.57 -17.18
CA SER A 103 -18.05 26.91 -16.70
C SER A 103 -16.64 26.98 -16.13
N PHE A 104 -15.87 25.90 -16.17
CA PHE A 104 -14.49 25.86 -15.72
C PHE A 104 -13.52 25.96 -16.90
N ILE A 105 -12.45 26.71 -16.71
CA ILE A 105 -11.33 26.84 -17.66
C ILE A 105 -10.06 26.32 -17.00
N ASP A 106 -9.18 25.69 -17.77
CA ASP A 106 -7.85 25.31 -17.27
C ASP A 106 -6.96 26.55 -17.24
N VAL A 107 -6.39 26.84 -16.07
CA VAL A 107 -5.53 27.97 -15.77
C VAL A 107 -4.17 27.50 -15.24
N ARG A 108 -3.79 26.23 -15.47
CA ARG A 108 -2.53 25.69 -14.96
C ARG A 108 -1.33 26.53 -15.39
N ASP A 109 -1.25 26.85 -16.68
CA ASP A 109 -0.11 27.59 -17.24
C ASP A 109 0.05 28.96 -16.57
N GLU A 110 -1.05 29.69 -16.36
CA GLU A 110 -1.04 30.99 -15.68
C GLU A 110 -0.56 30.87 -14.22
N VAL A 111 -0.99 29.83 -13.50
CA VAL A 111 -0.57 29.58 -12.12
C VAL A 111 0.92 29.23 -12.04
N VAL A 112 1.44 28.45 -13.00
CA VAL A 112 2.88 28.10 -13.06
C VAL A 112 3.71 29.35 -13.35
N GLU A 113 3.28 30.20 -14.27
CA GLU A 113 3.97 31.45 -14.58
C GLU A 113 3.99 32.43 -13.39
N GLU A 114 2.90 32.52 -12.61
CA GLU A 114 2.82 33.43 -11.45
C GLU A 114 3.66 32.96 -10.27
N VAL A 115 3.60 31.66 -9.94
CA VAL A 115 4.37 31.09 -8.82
C VAL A 115 5.84 30.96 -9.18
N GLY A 116 6.16 30.79 -10.47
CA GLY A 116 7.49 30.44 -10.95
C GLY A 116 7.73 28.93 -10.88
N GLU A 117 8.56 28.44 -11.80
CA GLU A 117 9.15 27.11 -11.63
C GLU A 117 10.25 27.22 -10.57
N ASP A 118 10.02 26.65 -9.39
CA ASP A 118 11.07 26.54 -8.37
C ASP A 118 12.13 25.55 -8.89
N GLU A 119 13.19 26.06 -9.53
CA GLU A 119 14.28 25.23 -10.07
C GLU A 119 14.99 24.40 -8.98
N ASP A 120 14.83 24.79 -7.72
CA ASP A 120 15.38 24.14 -6.53
C ASP A 120 14.39 23.14 -5.87
N TYR A 121 13.24 22.85 -6.49
CA TYR A 121 12.28 21.86 -5.95
C TYR A 121 12.78 20.44 -6.17
N GLU A 122 13.34 19.85 -5.11
CA GLU A 122 13.75 18.44 -5.08
C GLU A 122 12.49 17.55 -4.98
N TYR A 123 12.24 16.76 -6.02
CA TYR A 123 11.14 15.80 -6.02
C TYR A 123 11.37 14.71 -4.98
N GLU A 124 10.31 14.27 -4.31
CA GLU A 124 10.38 13.15 -3.38
C GLU A 124 10.82 11.89 -4.14
N ASP A 125 11.96 11.32 -3.75
CA ASP A 125 12.47 10.10 -4.35
C ASP A 125 11.91 8.87 -3.62
N MET A 126 11.53 7.85 -4.38
CA MET A 126 10.88 6.66 -3.81
C MET A 126 11.81 5.89 -2.85
N ASP A 127 13.11 6.00 -3.10
CA ASP A 127 14.15 5.31 -2.34
C ASP A 127 14.34 5.91 -0.94
N ASP A 128 14.01 7.19 -0.73
CA ASP A 128 14.11 7.85 0.59
C ASP A 128 13.06 7.35 1.60
N TYR A 129 12.00 6.72 1.13
CA TYR A 129 10.93 6.20 2.00
C TYR A 129 11.24 4.78 2.53
N VAL A 130 12.28 4.12 2.02
CA VAL A 130 12.69 2.77 2.45
C VAL A 130 13.58 2.87 3.71
N GLY A 131 13.21 3.71 4.67
CA GLY A 131 13.92 3.86 5.95
C GLY A 131 13.67 2.72 6.95
N GLY A 132 13.69 1.47 6.48
CA GLY A 132 13.37 0.30 7.29
C GLY A 132 14.51 -0.69 7.47
N ASP A 133 15.45 -0.75 6.52
CA ASP A 133 16.57 -1.67 6.55
C ASP A 133 17.89 -1.00 6.92
N GLU A 134 18.12 0.26 6.53
CA GLU A 134 19.32 1.03 6.94
C GLU A 134 19.44 1.17 8.47
N ALA A 135 18.35 1.49 9.17
CA ALA A 135 18.35 1.53 10.63
C ALA A 135 18.56 0.15 11.28
N LEU A 136 18.22 -0.94 10.57
CA LEU A 136 18.46 -2.31 11.04
C LEU A 136 19.88 -2.77 10.74
N VAL A 137 20.48 -2.36 9.61
CA VAL A 137 21.89 -2.63 9.34
C VAL A 137 22.77 -1.77 10.23
N ASP A 138 22.43 -0.51 10.50
CA ASP A 138 23.18 0.32 11.45
C ASP A 138 23.06 -0.24 12.87
N ALA A 139 21.86 -0.61 13.32
CA ALA A 139 21.70 -1.28 14.62
C ALA A 139 22.43 -2.64 14.69
N ALA A 140 22.51 -3.38 13.58
CA ALA A 140 23.24 -4.65 13.52
C ALA A 140 24.76 -4.45 13.43
N VAL A 141 25.22 -3.39 12.74
CA VAL A 141 26.62 -3.02 12.62
C VAL A 141 27.11 -2.48 13.95
N ASP A 142 26.35 -1.62 14.63
CA ASP A 142 26.61 -1.13 15.98
C ASP A 142 26.64 -2.28 17.01
N ALA A 143 25.69 -3.21 16.94
CA ALA A 143 25.72 -4.43 17.76
C ALA A 143 26.92 -5.34 17.45
N ALA A 144 27.46 -5.31 16.25
CA ALA A 144 28.63 -6.08 15.85
C ALA A 144 29.96 -5.39 16.22
N VAL A 145 30.03 -4.05 16.22
CA VAL A 145 31.23 -3.31 16.65
C VAL A 145 31.36 -3.19 18.17
N ASP A 146 30.26 -3.21 18.91
CA ASP A 146 30.25 -3.25 20.39
C ASP A 146 30.28 -4.67 20.98
N ALA A 147 30.37 -5.71 20.14
CA ALA A 147 30.59 -7.08 20.61
C ALA A 147 31.95 -7.13 21.34
N PRO A 148 31.99 -7.38 22.66
CA PRO A 148 33.27 -7.45 23.36
C PRO A 148 34.09 -8.59 22.77
N ALA A 149 35.31 -8.27 22.35
CA ALA A 149 36.34 -9.23 21.98
C ALA A 149 36.61 -10.16 23.17
N ALA A 150 35.79 -11.20 23.32
CA ALA A 150 35.96 -12.22 24.32
C ALA A 150 36.98 -13.25 23.81
N ALA A 151 38.01 -13.44 24.63
CA ALA A 151 38.97 -14.54 24.64
C ALA A 151 40.22 -14.42 23.75
N ALA A 152 41.20 -13.65 24.26
CA ALA A 152 42.60 -14.10 24.23
C ALA A 152 43.19 -13.95 25.63
N ALA A 153 42.92 -14.91 26.50
CA ALA A 153 43.64 -15.03 27.77
C ALA A 153 45.07 -15.55 27.49
N PRO A 154 46.12 -14.94 28.06
CA PRO A 154 47.50 -15.36 27.83
C PRO A 154 47.84 -16.67 28.56
N ALA A 155 48.78 -17.38 27.96
CA ALA A 155 49.36 -18.64 28.40
C ALA A 155 49.66 -18.70 29.91
N ALA A 156 49.22 -19.78 30.55
CA ALA A 156 49.74 -20.20 31.85
C ALA A 156 51.02 -21.05 31.64
N PRO A 157 52.04 -20.90 32.51
CA PRO A 157 53.28 -21.66 32.43
C PRO A 157 53.14 -23.12 32.89
#